data_AF-A0A9N9JAU4-F1
#
_entry.id   AF-A0A9N9JAU4-F1
#
_cell.length_a   1.000
_cell.length_b   1.000
_cell.length_c   1.000
_cell.angle_alpha   90.00
_cell.angle_beta   90.00
_cell.angle_gamma   90.00
#
_symmetry.space_group_name_H-M   'P 1'
#
loop_
_entity.id
_entity.type
_entity.pdbx_description
1 polymer ?
#
loop_
_entity_poly.entity_id
_entity_poly.type
_entity_poly.pdbx_seq_one_letter_code
_entity_poly.pdbx_strand_id
1 'polypeptide(L)'
;SPEDPLDVTHLSSERSFEYFEVGYSKFGLERYNITVELTASRRAGLHRYTFPPTENKAKVIIDLPHNLVVHHYGFTHRYHEGTIQSISANQVKGAARYSGGWNRGGVYTVYFCSQFNTNATEFTDWEGRYSYGYFGETNEFTNKADGATLTFNVIENPVIISRVGISFISADQACNSVESEIPDWDFEKTRHEAVKAWQTELGKIQVEGGTDELTTIFYNIVRSLIDIYKNDEYMPDGRSGLYNGVTQGGSNADMVVAETYLKKLGTDIIDWDLAYEALLKDAEIDPGSRGLLE
;
A
#
# COMPACT_ATOMS: atom_id res chain seq x y z
N SER A 1 17.47 27.74 -17.31
CA SER A 1 18.41 26.83 -17.97
C SER A 1 17.66 25.55 -18.23
N PRO A 2 17.66 24.97 -19.45
CA PRO A 2 17.10 23.64 -19.67
C PRO A 2 18.07 22.63 -19.04
N GLU A 3 17.52 21.63 -18.34
CA GLU A 3 18.20 20.76 -17.36
C GLU A 3 18.30 21.40 -15.97
N ASP A 4 17.16 21.48 -15.26
CA ASP A 4 17.23 21.25 -13.82
C ASP A 4 17.23 19.72 -13.66
N PRO A 5 18.37 19.08 -13.31
CA PRO A 5 18.36 17.66 -13.01
C PRO A 5 17.38 17.47 -11.86
N LEU A 6 16.42 16.57 -12.07
CA LEU A 6 15.34 16.33 -11.13
C LEU A 6 15.95 16.05 -9.76
N ASP A 7 15.81 17.01 -8.84
CA ASP A 7 16.44 16.94 -7.53
C ASP A 7 15.73 15.86 -6.71
N VAL A 8 16.31 14.67 -6.74
CA VAL A 8 15.81 13.53 -6.00
C VAL A 8 15.79 13.80 -4.50
N THR A 9 16.46 14.83 -3.97
CA THR A 9 16.37 15.19 -2.55
C THR A 9 15.12 15.99 -2.20
N HIS A 10 14.46 16.60 -3.19
CA HIS A 10 13.26 17.42 -2.99
C HIS A 10 12.18 17.08 -4.04
N LEU A 11 11.39 16.05 -3.77
CA LEU A 11 10.30 15.56 -4.64
C LEU A 11 8.90 16.11 -4.29
N SER A 12 8.78 16.88 -3.21
CA SER A 12 7.48 17.36 -2.74
C SER A 12 6.85 18.39 -3.67
N SER A 13 5.52 18.35 -3.71
CA SER A 13 4.66 19.34 -4.34
C SER A 13 3.44 19.55 -3.45
N GLU A 14 2.97 20.80 -3.36
CA GLU A 14 1.64 21.06 -2.84
C GLU A 14 0.59 20.36 -3.71
N ARG A 15 -0.44 19.83 -3.06
CA ARG A 15 -1.59 19.23 -3.73
C ARG A 15 -2.68 20.26 -3.93
N SER A 16 -3.36 20.21 -5.06
CA SER A 16 -4.45 21.12 -5.39
C SER A 16 -5.60 20.39 -6.06
N PHE A 17 -6.76 21.06 -6.21
CA PHE A 17 -7.95 20.51 -6.88
C PHE A 17 -8.29 19.08 -6.44
N GLU A 18 -8.24 18.85 -5.13
CA GLU A 18 -8.42 17.53 -4.54
C GLU A 18 -9.90 17.10 -4.64
N TYR A 19 -10.12 15.91 -5.18
CA TYR A 19 -11.42 15.26 -5.30
C TYR A 19 -11.28 13.80 -4.89
N PHE A 20 -12.05 13.39 -3.90
CA PHE A 20 -12.00 12.04 -3.34
C PHE A 20 -13.38 11.43 -3.32
N GLU A 21 -13.45 10.21 -3.83
CA GLU A 21 -14.63 9.36 -3.78
C GLU A 21 -14.21 7.94 -3.42
N VAL A 22 -15.21 7.13 -3.11
CA VAL A 22 -15.03 5.70 -2.95
C VAL A 22 -14.32 5.11 -4.19
N GLY A 23 -13.15 4.51 -3.98
CA GLY A 23 -12.38 3.86 -5.06
C GLY A 23 -11.73 4.81 -6.05
N TYR A 24 -11.72 6.13 -5.79
CA TYR A 24 -11.14 7.11 -6.70
C TYR A 24 -10.56 8.32 -5.97
N SER A 25 -9.40 8.78 -6.43
CA SER A 25 -8.80 10.03 -5.96
C SER A 25 -8.24 10.80 -7.13
N LYS A 26 -8.42 12.13 -7.13
CA LYS A 26 -7.86 13.03 -8.12
C LYS A 26 -7.30 14.26 -7.42
N PHE A 27 -6.11 14.68 -7.82
CA PHE A 27 -5.48 15.89 -7.31
C PHE A 27 -4.40 16.38 -8.28
N GLY A 28 -4.10 17.67 -8.24
CA GLY A 28 -2.96 18.29 -8.91
C GLY A 28 -1.70 18.25 -8.06
N LEU A 29 -0.54 18.20 -8.70
CA LEU A 29 0.76 18.48 -8.10
C LEU A 29 1.22 19.84 -8.62
N GLU A 30 1.00 20.91 -7.84
CA GLU A 30 1.20 22.30 -8.29
C GLU A 30 2.59 22.59 -8.84
N ARG A 31 3.64 22.11 -8.16
CA ARG A 31 5.04 22.33 -8.56
C ARG A 31 5.32 21.82 -9.98
N TYR A 32 4.65 20.74 -10.37
CA TYR A 32 4.88 20.05 -11.63
C TYR A 32 3.79 20.30 -12.67
N ASN A 33 2.69 20.96 -12.27
CA ASN A 33 1.49 21.13 -13.08
C ASN A 33 0.98 19.79 -13.66
N ILE A 34 1.02 18.73 -12.85
CA ILE A 34 0.57 17.37 -13.21
C ILE A 34 -0.76 17.09 -12.53
N THR A 35 -1.71 16.53 -13.25
CA THR A 35 -2.91 15.93 -12.65
C THR A 35 -2.66 14.44 -12.39
N VAL A 36 -2.97 14.00 -11.17
CA VAL A 36 -2.87 12.61 -10.74
C VAL A 36 -4.26 12.07 -10.47
N GLU A 37 -4.55 10.89 -11.00
CA GLU A 37 -5.76 10.14 -10.73
C GLU A 37 -5.41 8.72 -10.30
N LEU A 38 -6.02 8.24 -9.23
CA LEU A 38 -5.73 6.96 -8.61
C LEU A 38 -7.01 6.15 -8.44
N THR A 39 -6.94 4.86 -8.76
CA THR A 39 -7.92 3.83 -8.39
C THR A 39 -7.18 2.53 -8.07
N ALA A 40 -7.87 1.47 -7.66
CA ALA A 40 -7.23 0.23 -7.25
C ALA A 40 -8.14 -1.00 -7.45
N SER A 41 -7.50 -2.15 -7.68
CA SER A 41 -8.04 -3.48 -7.49
C SER A 41 -7.67 -4.00 -6.08
N ARG A 42 -7.81 -5.32 -5.84
CA ARG A 42 -7.51 -5.90 -4.53
C ARG A 42 -6.03 -5.84 -4.17
N ARG A 43 -5.14 -6.03 -5.15
CA ARG A 43 -3.67 -6.12 -4.92
C ARG A 43 -2.86 -5.23 -5.86
N ALA A 44 -3.51 -4.42 -6.68
CA ALA A 44 -2.84 -3.49 -7.59
C ALA A 44 -3.49 -2.11 -7.55
N GLY A 45 -2.67 -1.07 -7.64
CA GLY A 45 -3.08 0.31 -7.90
C GLY A 45 -3.03 0.61 -9.40
N LEU A 46 -3.90 1.49 -9.86
CA LEU A 46 -3.88 2.04 -11.22
C LEU A 46 -3.79 3.55 -11.13
N HIS A 47 -2.69 4.09 -11.65
CA HIS A 47 -2.36 5.51 -11.62
C HIS A 47 -2.48 6.06 -13.04
N ARG A 48 -3.12 7.22 -13.17
CA ARG A 48 -3.20 7.99 -14.41
C ARG A 48 -2.60 9.37 -14.16
N TYR A 49 -1.49 9.64 -14.83
CA TYR A 49 -0.76 10.90 -14.75
C TYR A 49 -1.00 11.69 -16.04
N THR A 50 -1.54 12.91 -15.92
CA THR A 50 -1.71 13.83 -17.05
C THR A 50 -0.68 14.96 -16.92
N PHE A 51 0.29 14.98 -17.82
CA PHE A 51 1.35 15.97 -17.90
C PHE A 51 0.89 17.21 -18.69
N PRO A 52 1.48 18.39 -18.44
CA PRO A 52 1.12 19.59 -19.18
C PRO A 52 1.49 19.45 -20.67
N PRO A 53 0.65 19.91 -21.62
CA PRO A 53 0.90 19.75 -23.07
C PRO A 53 2.17 20.44 -23.59
N THR A 54 2.75 21.33 -22.79
CA THR A 54 3.99 22.05 -23.12
C THR A 54 5.25 21.26 -22.81
N GLU A 55 5.13 20.10 -22.16
CA GLU A 55 6.25 19.25 -21.79
C GLU A 55 6.50 18.19 -22.87
N ASN A 56 7.76 18.00 -23.25
CA ASN A 56 8.15 16.99 -24.23
C ASN A 56 8.58 15.68 -23.55
N LYS A 57 9.05 15.77 -22.30
CA LYS A 57 9.54 14.64 -21.51
C LYS A 57 8.89 14.59 -20.14
N ALA A 58 8.18 13.49 -19.86
CA ALA A 58 7.67 13.18 -18.53
C ALA A 58 8.64 12.29 -17.78
N LYS A 59 8.71 12.44 -16.45
CA LYS A 59 9.48 11.54 -15.58
C LYS A 59 8.57 10.95 -14.51
N VAL A 60 8.63 9.63 -14.34
CA VAL A 60 8.03 8.92 -13.21
C VAL A 60 9.14 8.38 -12.33
N ILE A 61 9.01 8.58 -11.02
CA ILE A 61 10.04 8.26 -10.02
C ILE A 61 9.50 7.19 -9.08
N ILE A 62 10.34 6.21 -8.79
CA ILE A 62 10.13 5.20 -7.76
C ILE A 62 11.16 5.49 -6.67
N ASP A 63 10.70 5.71 -5.45
CA ASP A 63 11.51 6.10 -4.29
C ASP A 63 11.29 5.08 -3.15
N LEU A 64 12.13 4.05 -3.08
CA LEU A 64 11.98 2.97 -2.10
C LEU A 64 12.25 3.39 -0.66
N PRO A 65 13.19 4.31 -0.37
CA PRO A 65 13.42 4.80 0.98
C PRO A 65 12.24 5.56 1.57
N HIS A 66 11.32 6.09 0.75
CA HIS A 66 10.17 6.83 1.24
C HIS A 66 9.32 5.96 2.17
N ASN A 67 9.29 6.33 3.45
CA ASN A 67 8.55 5.63 4.48
C ASN A 67 7.93 6.61 5.48
N LEU A 68 6.99 6.13 6.27
CA LEU A 68 6.33 6.93 7.30
C LEU A 68 7.25 7.11 8.51
N VAL A 69 7.76 8.33 8.65
CA VAL A 69 8.61 8.75 9.78
C VAL A 69 7.74 9.32 10.89
N VAL A 70 7.81 8.71 12.07
CA VAL A 70 7.15 9.20 13.29
C VAL A 70 8.25 9.57 14.29
N HIS A 71 8.40 10.86 14.57
CA HIS A 71 9.46 11.37 15.43
C HIS A 71 9.26 11.10 16.92
N HIS A 72 8.13 10.50 17.30
CA HIS A 72 7.74 10.27 18.69
C HIS A 72 7.64 8.77 19.03
N TYR A 73 8.02 8.40 20.25
CA TYR A 73 7.92 7.03 20.80
C TYR A 73 8.63 5.89 20.03
N GLY A 74 9.52 6.21 19.08
CA GLY A 74 10.29 5.20 18.34
C GLY A 74 9.48 4.40 17.32
N PHE A 75 8.30 4.90 16.91
CA PHE A 75 7.41 4.25 15.94
C PHE A 75 7.74 4.55 14.47
N THR A 76 8.95 5.02 14.19
CA THR A 76 9.38 5.32 12.82
C THR A 76 9.60 4.02 12.05
N HIS A 77 9.16 4.00 10.80
CA HIS A 77 9.64 2.99 9.85
C HIS A 77 11.10 3.27 9.52
N ARG A 78 11.81 2.23 9.12
CA ARG A 78 13.19 2.28 8.66
C ARG A 78 13.29 1.53 7.35
N TYR A 79 13.91 2.15 6.37
CA TYR A 79 14.36 1.52 5.15
C TYR A 79 15.78 0.98 5.36
N HIS A 80 16.06 -0.21 4.84
CA HIS A 80 17.38 -0.86 4.93
C HIS A 80 18.08 -0.90 3.57
N GLU A 81 17.43 -1.54 2.60
CA GLU A 81 17.97 -1.72 1.26
C GLU A 81 16.86 -2.09 0.28
N GLY A 82 17.14 -1.92 -1.00
CA GLY A 82 16.21 -2.19 -2.08
C GLY A 82 16.92 -2.59 -3.36
N THR A 83 16.13 -3.05 -4.31
CA THR A 83 16.58 -3.39 -5.67
C THR A 83 15.48 -3.02 -6.65
N ILE A 84 15.88 -2.50 -7.81
CA ILE A 84 14.98 -2.18 -8.92
C ILE A 84 15.62 -2.72 -10.19
N GLN A 85 14.83 -3.45 -10.97
CA GLN A 85 15.23 -4.01 -12.25
C GLN A 85 14.26 -3.55 -13.33
N SER A 86 14.80 -2.97 -14.40
CA SER A 86 14.07 -2.81 -15.66
C SER A 86 13.99 -4.15 -16.39
N ILE A 87 12.77 -4.63 -16.63
CA ILE A 87 12.48 -5.88 -17.34
C ILE A 87 12.26 -5.62 -18.83
N SER A 88 11.62 -4.50 -19.14
CA SER A 88 11.42 -3.98 -20.49
C SER A 88 11.27 -2.46 -20.42
N ALA A 89 11.17 -1.79 -21.58
CA ALA A 89 10.97 -0.35 -21.65
C ALA A 89 9.70 0.14 -20.92
N ASN A 90 8.73 -0.73 -20.64
CA ASN A 90 7.49 -0.40 -19.95
C ASN A 90 7.24 -1.23 -18.68
N GLN A 91 8.24 -1.95 -18.17
CA GLN A 91 8.07 -2.77 -16.97
C GLN A 91 9.31 -2.72 -16.09
N VAL A 92 9.08 -2.43 -14.81
CA VAL A 92 10.09 -2.49 -13.75
C VAL A 92 9.55 -3.33 -12.60
N LYS A 93 10.43 -4.08 -11.94
CA LYS A 93 10.09 -4.82 -10.73
C LYS A 93 11.20 -4.68 -9.70
N GLY A 94 10.90 -4.92 -8.45
CA GLY A 94 11.89 -4.76 -7.40
C GLY A 94 11.40 -5.19 -6.04
N ALA A 95 12.21 -4.89 -5.03
CA ALA A 95 11.91 -5.17 -3.65
C ALA A 95 12.58 -4.15 -2.73
N ALA A 96 12.03 -3.95 -1.54
CA ALA A 96 12.60 -3.14 -0.50
C ALA A 96 12.39 -3.78 0.88
N ARG A 97 13.38 -3.65 1.76
CA ARG A 97 13.35 -4.14 3.13
C ARG A 97 13.08 -2.99 4.09
N TYR A 98 12.13 -3.23 4.99
CA TYR A 98 11.72 -2.28 6.01
C TYR A 98 11.69 -2.94 7.39
N SER A 99 11.79 -2.13 8.43
CA SER A 99 11.52 -2.53 9.81
C SER A 99 10.95 -1.36 10.61
N GLY A 100 10.68 -1.61 11.90
CA GLY A 100 10.15 -0.60 12.79
C GLY A 100 8.69 -0.29 12.47
N GLY A 101 8.32 0.98 12.59
CA GLY A 101 6.93 1.42 12.47
C GLY A 101 6.20 1.38 13.81
N TRP A 102 4.90 1.69 13.76
CA TRP A 102 4.01 1.64 14.92
C TRP A 102 3.97 0.26 15.57
N ASN A 103 4.09 -0.80 14.76
CA ASN A 103 4.18 -2.19 15.20
C ASN A 103 5.54 -2.58 15.79
N ARG A 104 6.57 -1.73 15.71
CA ARG A 104 7.95 -2.05 16.09
C ARG A 104 8.42 -3.38 15.50
N GLY A 105 7.97 -3.68 14.28
CA GLY A 105 8.22 -4.95 13.63
C GLY A 105 9.69 -5.16 13.31
N GLY A 106 10.11 -6.43 13.29
CA GLY A 106 11.39 -6.83 12.70
C GLY A 106 11.42 -6.61 11.18
N VAL A 107 12.48 -7.07 10.53
CA VAL A 107 12.67 -6.85 9.09
C VAL A 107 11.62 -7.62 8.27
N TYR A 108 11.00 -6.96 7.31
CA TYR A 108 10.12 -7.55 6.30
C TYR A 108 10.43 -6.99 4.91
N THR A 109 10.07 -7.75 3.87
CA THR A 109 10.33 -7.38 2.48
C THR A 109 9.02 -7.11 1.76
N VAL A 110 8.94 -5.99 1.05
CA VAL A 110 7.85 -5.67 0.12
C VAL A 110 8.40 -5.77 -1.29
N TYR A 111 7.76 -6.59 -2.10
CA TYR A 111 8.04 -6.71 -3.53
C TYR A 111 7.04 -5.89 -4.31
N PHE A 112 7.48 -5.30 -5.43
CA PHE A 112 6.62 -4.53 -6.31
C PHE A 112 6.85 -4.87 -7.79
N CYS A 113 5.83 -4.59 -8.59
CA CYS A 113 5.91 -4.63 -10.05
C CYS A 113 5.12 -3.44 -10.61
N SER A 114 5.75 -2.61 -11.42
CA SER A 114 5.11 -1.50 -12.11
C SER A 114 5.22 -1.69 -13.62
N GLN A 115 4.07 -1.64 -14.28
CA GLN A 115 3.97 -1.67 -15.74
C GLN A 115 3.37 -0.35 -16.22
N PHE A 116 3.84 0.13 -17.36
CA PHE A 116 3.37 1.36 -18.01
C PHE A 116 2.67 1.07 -19.35
N ASN A 117 1.65 1.86 -19.68
CA ASN A 117 0.95 1.75 -20.97
C ASN A 117 1.79 2.26 -22.16
N THR A 118 2.91 2.92 -21.86
CA THR A 118 3.81 3.57 -22.81
C THR A 118 5.24 3.13 -22.50
N ASN A 119 6.06 2.93 -23.53
CA ASN A 119 7.49 2.64 -23.34
C ASN A 119 8.23 3.88 -22.85
N ALA A 120 9.02 3.73 -21.79
CA ALA A 120 10.01 4.71 -21.41
C ALA A 120 11.13 4.77 -22.46
N THR A 121 11.59 5.98 -22.75
CA THR A 121 12.75 6.23 -23.62
C THR A 121 14.08 6.09 -22.86
N GLU A 122 14.04 6.15 -21.53
CA GLU A 122 15.20 6.10 -20.66
C GLU A 122 14.83 5.53 -19.29
N PHE A 123 15.75 4.77 -18.69
CA PHE A 123 15.68 4.26 -17.33
C PHE A 123 17.00 4.56 -16.63
N THR A 124 16.93 5.10 -15.41
CA THR A 124 18.09 5.36 -14.57
C THR A 124 17.76 5.00 -13.13
N ASP A 125 18.55 4.15 -12.50
CA ASP A 125 18.49 3.85 -11.08
C ASP A 125 19.55 4.62 -10.30
N TRP A 126 19.37 4.70 -8.97
CA TRP A 126 20.34 5.31 -8.06
C TRP A 126 20.36 4.60 -6.72
N GLU A 127 21.49 4.75 -6.02
CA GLU A 127 21.73 4.33 -4.65
C GLU A 127 22.26 5.53 -3.86
N GLY A 128 21.97 5.61 -2.56
CA GLY A 128 22.66 6.51 -1.63
C GLY A 128 21.86 7.72 -1.17
N ARG A 129 20.51 7.72 -1.25
CA ARG A 129 19.71 8.84 -0.71
C ARG A 129 19.60 8.81 0.81
N TYR A 130 19.63 7.63 1.42
CA TYR A 130 19.54 7.44 2.86
C TYR A 130 20.51 6.35 3.33
N SER A 131 21.77 6.70 3.59
CA SER A 131 22.72 5.76 4.20
C SER A 131 22.52 5.71 5.72
N TYR A 132 21.67 4.81 6.21
CA TYR A 132 21.62 4.49 7.63
C TYR A 132 22.41 3.20 7.88
N GLY A 133 23.72 3.33 8.12
CA GLY A 133 24.55 2.19 8.49
C GLY A 133 24.19 1.69 9.89
N TYR A 134 23.53 0.54 10.00
CA TYR A 134 23.37 -0.18 11.26
C TYR A 134 24.32 -1.38 11.31
N PHE A 135 24.93 -1.61 12.47
CA PHE A 135 25.80 -2.76 12.68
C PHE A 135 25.00 -4.08 12.57
N GLY A 136 25.43 -4.99 11.69
CA GLY A 136 24.88 -6.35 11.57
C GLY A 136 23.92 -6.60 10.40
N GLU A 137 23.76 -5.65 9.46
CA GLU A 137 22.97 -5.90 8.26
C GLU A 137 23.63 -6.95 7.35
N THR A 138 22.87 -8.00 7.03
CA THR A 138 23.20 -8.91 5.94
C THR A 138 22.73 -8.27 4.64
N ASN A 139 23.66 -7.91 3.75
CA ASN A 139 23.34 -7.49 2.39
C ASN A 139 22.67 -8.66 1.64
N GLU A 140 21.35 -8.62 1.47
CA GLU A 140 20.63 -9.67 0.74
C GLU A 140 20.49 -9.37 -0.76
N PHE A 141 20.48 -8.09 -1.15
CA PHE A 141 20.41 -7.71 -2.57
C PHE A 141 21.80 -7.45 -3.16
N THR A 142 22.07 -8.04 -4.33
CA THR A 142 23.33 -7.88 -5.07
C THR A 142 23.33 -6.67 -6.01
N ASN A 143 22.17 -6.29 -6.55
CA ASN A 143 21.98 -5.12 -7.42
C ASN A 143 21.16 -4.07 -6.68
N LYS A 144 21.81 -3.32 -5.78
CA LYS A 144 21.13 -2.34 -4.93
C LYS A 144 20.67 -1.14 -5.74
N ALA A 145 19.46 -0.69 -5.43
CA ALA A 145 18.90 0.57 -5.91
C ALA A 145 17.91 1.10 -4.88
N ASP A 146 18.06 2.37 -4.51
CA ASP A 146 17.13 3.10 -3.66
C ASP A 146 15.98 3.69 -4.48
N GLY A 147 16.19 3.95 -5.76
CA GLY A 147 15.13 4.45 -6.61
C GLY A 147 15.44 4.35 -8.09
N ALA A 148 14.42 4.64 -8.90
CA ALA A 148 14.53 4.64 -10.35
C ALA A 148 13.65 5.72 -11.00
N THR A 149 14.12 6.27 -12.11
CA THR A 149 13.46 7.29 -12.92
C THR A 149 13.23 6.69 -14.30
N LEU A 150 11.99 6.75 -14.75
CA LEU A 150 11.59 6.41 -16.10
C LEU A 150 11.22 7.70 -16.84
N THR A 151 11.86 7.96 -17.98
CA THR A 151 11.55 9.10 -18.84
C THR A 151 10.65 8.66 -20.00
N PHE A 152 9.59 9.39 -20.27
CA PHE A 152 8.64 9.14 -21.36
C PHE A 152 8.55 10.33 -22.31
N ASN A 153 8.35 10.07 -23.60
CA ASN A 153 7.95 11.11 -24.55
C ASN A 153 6.44 11.30 -24.47
N VAL A 154 5.98 12.53 -24.20
CA VAL A 154 4.57 12.86 -23.96
C VAL A 154 4.00 13.89 -24.94
N ILE A 155 4.70 14.14 -26.06
CA ILE A 155 4.27 15.10 -27.09
C ILE A 155 2.93 14.71 -27.71
N GLU A 156 2.79 13.44 -28.11
CA GLU A 156 1.57 12.95 -28.78
C GLU A 156 0.50 12.49 -27.78
N ASN A 157 0.94 12.03 -26.61
CA ASN A 157 0.06 11.56 -25.55
C ASN A 157 0.57 12.06 -24.18
N PRO A 158 -0.08 13.09 -23.60
CA PRO A 158 0.30 13.63 -22.29
C PRO A 158 -0.09 12.73 -21.12
N VAL A 159 -0.72 11.57 -21.38
CA VAL A 159 -1.24 10.67 -20.34
C VAL A 159 -0.39 9.41 -20.24
N ILE A 160 0.22 9.22 -19.07
CA ILE A 160 0.92 7.99 -18.70
C ILE A 160 0.09 7.23 -17.67
N ILE A 161 -0.21 5.97 -17.97
CA ILE A 161 -0.91 5.07 -17.05
C ILE A 161 0.10 4.05 -16.51
N SER A 162 0.12 3.88 -15.19
CA SER A 162 0.92 2.89 -14.49
C SER A 162 0.03 1.99 -13.66
N ARG A 163 0.18 0.68 -13.82
CA ARG A 163 -0.43 -0.32 -12.93
C ARG A 163 0.67 -0.89 -12.04
N VAL A 164 0.44 -0.87 -10.72
CA VAL A 164 1.45 -1.18 -9.70
C VAL A 164 0.92 -2.24 -8.75
N GLY A 165 1.59 -3.39 -8.70
CA GLY A 165 1.28 -4.47 -7.77
C GLY A 165 2.27 -4.53 -6.63
N ILE A 166 1.80 -5.03 -5.49
CA ILE A 166 2.63 -5.32 -4.33
C ILE A 166 2.47 -6.78 -3.89
N SER A 167 3.50 -7.32 -3.23
CA SER A 167 3.48 -8.67 -2.67
C SER A 167 4.46 -8.79 -1.51
N PHE A 168 4.13 -9.61 -0.53
CA PHE A 168 5.07 -10.05 0.52
C PHE A 168 5.75 -11.39 0.17
N ILE A 169 5.48 -11.94 -1.02
CA ILE A 169 5.99 -13.24 -1.46
C ILE A 169 7.14 -13.08 -2.45
N SER A 170 6.90 -12.38 -3.57
CA SER A 170 7.90 -12.16 -4.62
C SER A 170 7.48 -11.06 -5.60
N ALA A 171 8.45 -10.53 -6.36
CA ALA A 171 8.19 -9.55 -7.43
C ALA A 171 7.37 -10.15 -8.57
N ASP A 172 7.53 -11.45 -8.85
CA ASP A 172 6.74 -12.13 -9.87
C ASP A 172 5.28 -12.27 -9.43
N GLN A 173 5.02 -12.52 -8.14
CA GLN A 173 3.65 -12.52 -7.60
C GLN A 173 3.02 -11.12 -7.67
N ALA A 174 3.81 -10.06 -7.49
CA ALA A 174 3.35 -8.68 -7.69
C ALA A 174 2.95 -8.44 -9.16
N CYS A 175 3.76 -8.89 -10.12
CA CYS A 175 3.42 -8.79 -11.55
C CYS A 175 2.17 -9.60 -11.91
N ASN A 176 2.06 -10.84 -11.43
CA ASN A 176 0.88 -11.68 -11.64
C ASN A 176 -0.40 -11.03 -11.12
N SER A 177 -0.33 -10.33 -9.98
CA SER A 177 -1.49 -9.63 -9.40
C SER A 177 -1.96 -8.50 -10.30
N VAL A 178 -1.02 -7.72 -10.84
CA VAL A 178 -1.30 -6.65 -11.81
C VAL A 178 -1.93 -7.19 -13.09
N GLU A 179 -1.34 -8.23 -13.67
CA GLU A 179 -1.78 -8.79 -14.96
C GLU A 179 -3.12 -9.50 -14.87
N SER A 180 -3.41 -10.14 -13.74
CA SER A 180 -4.69 -10.83 -13.52
C SER A 180 -5.82 -9.90 -13.13
N GLU A 181 -5.55 -8.86 -12.34
CA GLU A 181 -6.59 -7.98 -11.80
C GLU A 181 -6.87 -6.76 -12.70
N ILE A 182 -5.89 -6.26 -13.47
CA ILE A 182 -6.04 -5.07 -14.33
C ILE A 182 -5.42 -5.33 -15.73
N PRO A 183 -5.91 -6.33 -16.49
CA PRO A 183 -5.28 -6.74 -17.75
C PRO A 183 -5.37 -5.71 -18.88
N ASP A 184 -6.46 -4.93 -18.92
CA ASP A 184 -6.88 -4.10 -20.05
C ASP A 184 -6.53 -2.61 -19.91
N TRP A 185 -5.95 -2.20 -18.77
CA TRP A 185 -5.60 -0.80 -18.47
C TRP A 185 -6.79 0.16 -18.42
N ASP A 186 -8.01 -0.36 -18.34
CA ASP A 186 -9.21 0.47 -18.34
C ASP A 186 -9.42 1.09 -16.95
N PHE A 187 -9.07 2.38 -16.86
CA PHE A 187 -9.17 3.16 -15.63
C PHE A 187 -10.60 3.27 -15.13
N GLU A 188 -11.55 3.53 -16.02
CA GLU A 188 -12.94 3.71 -15.62
C GLU A 188 -13.56 2.37 -15.23
N LYS A 189 -13.25 1.28 -15.94
CA LYS A 189 -13.67 -0.07 -15.52
C LYS A 189 -13.12 -0.41 -14.14
N THR A 190 -11.82 -0.22 -13.89
CA THR A 190 -11.19 -0.50 -12.59
C THR A 190 -11.85 0.31 -11.48
N ARG A 191 -12.12 1.60 -11.72
CA ARG A 191 -12.85 2.46 -10.79
C ARG A 191 -14.27 1.94 -10.52
N HIS A 192 -15.03 1.56 -11.55
CA HIS A 192 -16.37 1.02 -11.37
C HIS A 192 -16.35 -0.29 -10.58
N GLU A 193 -15.38 -1.17 -10.83
CA GLU A 193 -15.21 -2.42 -10.08
C GLU A 193 -14.86 -2.15 -8.61
N ALA A 194 -14.01 -1.16 -8.33
CA ALA A 194 -13.71 -0.71 -6.97
C ALA A 194 -14.97 -0.20 -6.27
N VAL A 195 -15.74 0.68 -6.91
CA VAL A 195 -17.01 1.20 -6.38
C VAL A 195 -18.01 0.06 -6.14
N LYS A 196 -18.11 -0.90 -7.06
CA LYS A 196 -19.01 -2.05 -6.94
C LYS A 196 -18.63 -2.96 -5.76
N ALA A 197 -17.33 -3.21 -5.57
CA ALA A 197 -16.85 -3.95 -4.40
C ALA A 197 -17.28 -3.25 -3.11
N TRP A 198 -17.08 -1.93 -3.06
CA TRP A 198 -17.52 -1.12 -1.94
C TRP A 198 -19.02 -1.11 -1.69
N GLN A 199 -19.83 -1.00 -2.75
CA GLN A 199 -21.28 -1.07 -2.67
C GLN A 199 -21.79 -2.43 -2.19
N THR A 200 -21.12 -3.51 -2.58
CA THR A 200 -21.44 -4.88 -2.11
C THR A 200 -21.29 -4.97 -0.60
N GLU A 201 -20.25 -4.33 -0.05
CA GLU A 201 -19.97 -4.38 1.38
C GLU A 201 -20.83 -3.39 2.19
N LEU A 202 -21.06 -2.20 1.64
CA LEU A 202 -21.92 -1.17 2.22
C LEU A 202 -23.40 -1.53 2.21
N GLY A 203 -23.87 -2.10 1.10
CA GLY A 203 -25.29 -2.41 0.88
C GLY A 203 -25.84 -3.50 1.78
N LYS A 204 -24.99 -4.15 2.60
CA LYS A 204 -25.38 -5.12 3.62
C LYS A 204 -26.22 -4.49 4.74
N ILE A 205 -26.15 -3.17 4.92
CA ILE A 205 -26.96 -2.41 5.87
C ILE A 205 -27.76 -1.37 5.11
N GLN A 206 -29.09 -1.46 5.16
CA GLN A 206 -30.01 -0.48 4.58
C GLN A 206 -30.45 0.47 5.70
N VAL A 207 -30.25 1.78 5.51
CA VAL A 207 -30.70 2.81 6.46
C VAL A 207 -31.80 3.62 5.80
N GLU A 208 -32.95 3.71 6.46
CA GLU A 208 -34.09 4.53 6.03
C GLU A 208 -34.27 5.73 6.97
N GLY A 209 -34.56 6.91 6.39
CA GLY A 209 -34.74 8.17 7.13
C GLY A 209 -33.46 8.98 7.35
N GLY A 210 -33.61 10.29 7.61
CA GLY A 210 -32.50 11.25 7.77
C GLY A 210 -32.36 12.23 6.60
N THR A 211 -31.55 13.28 6.77
CA THR A 211 -31.13 14.17 5.67
C THR A 211 -29.95 13.53 4.92
N ASP A 212 -29.76 13.89 3.64
CA ASP A 212 -28.66 13.36 2.79
C ASP A 212 -27.27 13.48 3.45
N GLU A 213 -27.08 14.53 4.24
CA GLU A 213 -25.85 14.83 4.98
C GLU A 213 -25.65 13.89 6.20
N LEU A 214 -26.74 13.55 6.90
CA LEU A 214 -26.72 12.61 8.04
C LEU A 214 -26.57 11.16 7.58
N THR A 215 -27.18 10.78 6.46
CA THR A 215 -26.96 9.44 5.88
C THR A 215 -25.50 9.30 5.43
N THR A 216 -24.91 10.31 4.78
CA THR A 216 -23.49 10.28 4.34
C THR A 216 -22.52 10.09 5.50
N ILE A 217 -22.69 10.81 6.61
CA ILE A 217 -21.81 10.70 7.79
C ILE A 217 -21.99 9.35 8.49
N PHE A 218 -23.23 8.88 8.66
CA PHE A 218 -23.53 7.60 9.28
C PHE A 218 -22.99 6.42 8.44
N TYR A 219 -23.12 6.49 7.11
CA TYR A 219 -22.55 5.49 6.21
C TYR A 219 -21.02 5.47 6.25
N ASN A 220 -20.33 6.61 6.32
CA ASN A 220 -18.86 6.65 6.31
C ASN A 220 -18.24 6.08 7.60
N ILE A 221 -18.84 6.36 8.76
CA ILE A 221 -18.33 5.86 10.05
C ILE A 221 -18.60 4.36 10.20
N VAL A 222 -19.82 3.90 9.88
CA VAL A 222 -20.19 2.48 9.97
C VAL A 222 -19.39 1.65 8.97
N ARG A 223 -19.14 2.19 7.77
CA ARG A 223 -18.25 1.60 6.77
C ARG A 223 -16.82 1.47 7.27
N SER A 224 -16.19 2.55 7.74
CA SER A 224 -14.81 2.50 8.24
C SER A 224 -14.62 1.48 9.36
N LEU A 225 -15.60 1.36 10.28
CA LEU A 225 -15.53 0.38 11.36
C LEU A 225 -15.71 -1.07 10.85
N ILE A 226 -16.61 -1.30 9.88
CA ILE A 226 -16.85 -2.62 9.27
C ILE A 226 -15.71 -3.02 8.32
N ASP A 227 -15.07 -2.07 7.65
CA ASP A 227 -13.92 -2.34 6.78
C ASP A 227 -12.71 -2.75 7.59
N ILE A 228 -12.49 -2.13 8.74
CA ILE A 228 -11.42 -2.56 9.62
C ILE A 228 -11.72 -3.96 10.17
N TYR A 229 -12.97 -4.24 10.57
CA TYR A 229 -13.40 -5.60 10.93
C TYR A 229 -13.29 -6.65 9.81
N LYS A 230 -13.55 -6.28 8.55
CA LYS A 230 -13.41 -7.20 7.41
C LYS A 230 -11.97 -7.41 6.98
N ASN A 231 -11.12 -6.40 7.13
CA ASN A 231 -9.72 -6.45 6.73
C ASN A 231 -8.81 -7.00 7.83
N ASP A 232 -9.16 -6.79 9.09
CA ASP A 232 -8.38 -7.25 10.25
C ASP A 232 -9.03 -8.41 10.99
N GLU A 233 -10.22 -8.87 10.59
CA GLU A 233 -11.05 -9.92 11.24
C GLU A 233 -11.49 -9.58 12.70
N TYR A 234 -11.10 -8.39 13.18
CA TYR A 234 -11.45 -7.74 14.44
C TYR A 234 -11.82 -6.28 14.15
N MET A 235 -12.82 -5.74 14.83
CA MET A 235 -12.98 -4.28 14.88
C MET A 235 -11.64 -3.69 15.39
N PRO A 236 -11.18 -2.52 14.90
CA PRO A 236 -9.78 -2.09 14.92
C PRO A 236 -9.01 -2.53 16.16
N ASP A 237 -8.05 -3.43 15.96
CA ASP A 237 -7.08 -3.85 16.96
C ASP A 237 -5.69 -4.00 16.31
N GLY A 238 -4.66 -3.86 17.11
CA GLY A 238 -3.42 -3.27 16.71
C GLY A 238 -2.39 -4.12 15.94
N ARG A 239 -2.49 -4.29 14.61
CA ARG A 239 -1.48 -5.02 13.80
C ARG A 239 -1.01 -4.24 12.55
N SER A 240 0.25 -4.39 12.15
CA SER A 240 0.83 -3.79 10.93
C SER A 240 2.05 -4.57 10.44
N GLY A 241 2.32 -4.61 9.12
CA GLY A 241 3.60 -5.07 8.56
C GLY A 241 4.10 -6.47 8.97
N LEU A 242 3.23 -7.48 9.05
CA LEU A 242 3.52 -8.84 9.57
C LEU A 242 3.82 -8.96 11.08
N TYR A 243 3.68 -7.87 11.86
CA TYR A 243 3.90 -7.88 13.31
C TYR A 243 2.68 -7.34 14.07
N ASN A 244 2.52 -7.82 15.30
CA ASN A 244 1.59 -7.21 16.26
C ASN A 244 2.18 -5.88 16.72
N GLY A 245 1.38 -4.82 16.71
CA GLY A 245 1.78 -3.57 17.34
C GLY A 245 1.50 -3.56 18.83
N VAL A 246 1.78 -2.43 19.47
CA VAL A 246 1.33 -2.17 20.83
C VAL A 246 -0.20 -2.11 20.81
N THR A 247 -0.85 -3.23 21.10
CA THR A 247 -2.30 -3.33 21.22
C THR A 247 -2.77 -2.55 22.44
N GLN A 248 -3.99 -2.03 22.42
CA GLN A 248 -4.67 -1.74 23.67
C GLN A 248 -4.97 -3.10 24.33
N GLY A 249 -4.66 -3.26 25.63
CA GLY A 249 -4.44 -4.58 26.25
C GLY A 249 -5.57 -5.62 26.09
N GLY A 250 -5.19 -6.90 26.22
CA GLY A 250 -6.06 -8.09 26.10
C GLY A 250 -5.73 -8.96 24.88
N SER A 251 -6.18 -10.22 24.87
CA SER A 251 -6.24 -11.06 23.65
C SER A 251 -7.66 -11.04 23.09
N ASN A 252 -7.96 -10.05 22.25
CA ASN A 252 -9.28 -9.93 21.64
C ASN A 252 -9.55 -11.04 20.60
N ALA A 253 -8.50 -11.77 20.21
CA ALA A 253 -8.55 -12.94 19.35
C ALA A 253 -9.47 -14.04 19.91
N ASP A 254 -9.41 -14.21 21.23
CA ASP A 254 -10.13 -15.25 21.92
C ASP A 254 -11.64 -15.14 21.74
N MET A 255 -12.15 -13.91 21.73
CA MET A 255 -13.56 -13.60 21.60
C MET A 255 -14.10 -13.96 20.21
N VAL A 256 -13.33 -13.74 19.14
CA VAL A 256 -13.77 -14.05 17.77
C VAL A 256 -13.76 -15.56 17.53
N VAL A 257 -12.75 -16.28 18.03
CA VAL A 257 -12.71 -17.75 17.95
C VAL A 257 -13.88 -18.36 18.71
N ALA A 258 -14.13 -17.91 19.95
CA ALA A 258 -15.26 -18.40 20.76
C ALA A 258 -16.62 -18.11 20.11
N GLU A 259 -16.83 -16.89 19.58
CA GLU A 259 -18.07 -16.50 18.92
C GLU A 259 -18.31 -17.30 17.63
N THR A 260 -17.25 -17.55 16.84
CA THR A 260 -17.30 -18.34 15.60
C THR A 260 -17.69 -19.79 15.90
N TYR A 261 -17.13 -20.38 16.97
CA TYR A 261 -17.47 -21.72 17.45
C TYR A 261 -18.94 -21.80 17.89
N LEU A 262 -19.40 -20.86 18.73
CA LEU A 262 -20.78 -20.82 19.23
C LEU A 262 -21.82 -20.67 18.11
N LYS A 263 -21.49 -19.87 17.09
CA LYS A 263 -22.33 -19.66 15.90
C LYS A 263 -22.23 -20.78 14.86
N LYS A 264 -21.37 -21.79 15.07
CA LYS A 264 -21.14 -22.92 14.16
C LYS A 264 -20.76 -22.48 12.74
N LEU A 265 -19.93 -21.46 12.64
CA LEU A 265 -19.41 -20.99 11.36
C LEU A 265 -18.12 -21.76 11.02
N GLY A 266 -17.94 -22.18 9.77
CA GLY A 266 -16.70 -22.83 9.31
C GLY A 266 -16.40 -24.18 9.96
N THR A 267 -17.43 -24.92 10.41
CA THR A 267 -17.28 -26.21 11.11
C THR A 267 -16.55 -27.29 10.31
N ASP A 268 -16.49 -27.13 8.99
CA ASP A 268 -15.88 -28.03 8.01
C ASP A 268 -14.47 -27.59 7.55
N ILE A 269 -14.04 -26.38 7.93
CA ILE A 269 -12.78 -25.78 7.47
C ILE A 269 -11.85 -25.32 8.61
N ILE A 270 -12.38 -25.13 9.83
CA ILE A 270 -11.60 -24.71 11.01
C ILE A 270 -11.21 -25.95 11.81
N ASP A 271 -9.91 -26.07 12.12
CA ASP A 271 -9.39 -27.04 13.09
C ASP A 271 -9.67 -26.53 14.51
N TRP A 272 -10.77 -27.00 15.09
CA TRP A 272 -11.24 -26.53 16.40
C TRP A 272 -10.39 -27.03 17.58
N ASP A 273 -9.69 -28.15 17.41
CA ASP A 273 -8.78 -28.65 18.44
C ASP A 273 -7.54 -27.74 18.52
N LEU A 274 -6.99 -27.35 17.36
CA LEU A 274 -5.89 -26.39 17.27
C LEU A 274 -6.32 -24.98 17.73
N ALA A 275 -7.54 -24.54 17.39
CA ALA A 275 -8.06 -23.27 17.85
C ALA A 275 -8.18 -23.22 19.38
N TYR A 276 -8.64 -24.31 20.02
CA TYR A 276 -8.72 -24.40 21.47
C TYR A 276 -7.34 -24.45 22.13
N GLU A 277 -6.37 -25.15 21.55
CA GLU A 277 -4.97 -25.11 22.02
C GLU A 277 -4.41 -23.67 22.00
N ALA A 278 -4.68 -22.92 20.93
CA ALA A 278 -4.28 -21.53 20.82
C ALA A 278 -4.93 -20.63 21.89
N LEU A 279 -6.23 -20.78 22.14
CA LEU A 279 -6.95 -20.06 23.20
C LEU A 279 -6.37 -20.32 24.60
N LEU A 280 -6.11 -21.60 24.91
CA LEU A 280 -5.52 -21.98 26.20
C LEU A 280 -4.14 -21.36 26.38
N LYS A 281 -3.33 -21.37 25.31
CA LYS A 281 -2.00 -20.78 25.34
C LYS A 281 -2.05 -19.26 25.55
N ASP A 282 -2.95 -18.55 24.87
CA ASP A 282 -3.14 -17.10 25.05
C ASP A 282 -3.61 -16.75 26.47
N ALA A 283 -4.43 -17.60 27.10
CA ALA A 283 -4.95 -17.40 28.45
C ALA A 283 -3.93 -17.75 29.56
N GLU A 284 -3.08 -18.75 29.35
CA GLU A 284 -2.26 -19.34 30.41
C GLU A 284 -0.76 -18.99 30.32
N ILE A 285 -0.27 -18.64 29.13
CA ILE A 285 1.16 -18.41 28.89
C ILE A 285 1.38 -16.93 28.62
N ASP A 286 2.01 -16.24 29.57
CA ASP A 286 2.49 -14.87 29.38
C ASP A 286 3.44 -14.84 28.17
N PRO A 287 3.16 -14.03 27.13
CA PRO A 287 4.03 -13.93 25.95
C PRO A 287 5.40 -13.31 26.26
N GLY A 288 5.62 -12.85 27.50
CA GLY A 288 6.78 -12.15 27.98
C GLY A 288 6.81 -10.69 27.51
N SER A 289 7.75 -9.91 28.05
CA SER A 289 8.00 -8.52 27.64
C SER A 289 8.66 -8.44 26.26
N ARG A 290 8.02 -8.96 25.21
CA ARG A 290 8.42 -8.64 23.83
C ARG A 290 7.97 -7.21 23.50
N GLY A 291 8.65 -6.22 24.07
CA GLY A 291 8.63 -4.83 23.59
C GLY A 291 8.05 -3.76 24.52
N LEU A 292 7.63 -4.12 25.74
CA LEU A 292 7.20 -3.15 26.75
C LEU A 292 8.23 -3.08 27.88
N LEU A 293 9.11 -2.09 27.76
CA LEU A 293 9.94 -1.46 28.80
C LEU A 293 11.05 -2.33 29.43
N GLU A 294 12.25 -2.24 28.85
CA GLU A 294 13.44 -1.70 29.53
C GLU A 294 14.02 -0.55 28.70
#